data_AF-A0A1X1ANG1-F1
#
_entry.id   AF-A0A1X1ANG1-F1
#
_cell.length_a   1.000
_cell.length_b   1.000
_cell.length_c   1.000
_cell.angle_alpha   90.00
_cell.angle_beta   90.00
_cell.angle_gamma   90.00
#
_symmetry.space_group_name_H-M   'P 1'
#
loop_
_entity.id
_entity.type
_entity.pdbx_description
1 polymer ?
#
loop_
_entity_poly.entity_id
_entity_poly.type
_entity_poly.pdbx_seq_one_letter_code
_entity_poly.pdbx_strand_id
1 'polypeptide(L)'
;MRWLTARYARAFALLGYQYPWYYMAIADAVILATVLVATMQRIFGDLHGVQWLYLTLAVVFAIAPHPACLFLKKRIVLTPLLVVATVISVALFWLIPTDTDSATLLLVLAVTTGAAISTWKQTVFNLTLSYGILIVGGATGVVQQGWMIAAMLCFGAALGHLLQAQLALLLRERQARAARLRLDRAAIASEVHDVVAHSLSIVLLNVTGARRALEEDGDIDDAVEALRDAETQGRAAMADIRQTIELLRTDAEPTGPPPGLDDLDELVSSFGGPDRSSTTATPPPV
;
A
#
# COMPACT_ATOMS: atom_id res chain seq x y z
N MET A 1 -14.59 -13.40 -13.29
CA MET A 1 -13.58 -12.41 -12.85
C MET A 1 -13.59 -12.13 -11.33
N ARG A 2 -14.70 -11.69 -10.72
CA ARG A 2 -14.74 -11.21 -9.30
C ARG A 2 -14.36 -12.26 -8.23
N TRP A 3 -14.63 -13.54 -8.48
CA TRP A 3 -14.26 -14.62 -7.56
C TRP A 3 -12.74 -14.86 -7.50
N LEU A 4 -12.06 -14.79 -8.65
CA LEU A 4 -10.60 -14.88 -8.73
C LEU A 4 -9.96 -13.69 -8.02
N THR A 5 -10.38 -12.46 -8.29
CA THR A 5 -9.80 -11.26 -7.65
C THR A 5 -9.96 -11.28 -6.13
N ALA A 6 -11.12 -11.67 -5.61
CA ALA A 6 -11.36 -11.78 -4.17
C ALA A 6 -10.58 -12.93 -3.50
N ARG A 7 -10.24 -13.99 -4.26
CA ARG A 7 -9.41 -15.09 -3.78
C ARG A 7 -7.93 -14.74 -3.77
N TYR A 8 -7.46 -14.05 -4.82
CA TYR A 8 -6.12 -13.45 -4.86
C TYR A 8 -5.93 -12.50 -3.66
N ALA A 9 -6.83 -11.52 -3.47
CA ALA A 9 -6.75 -10.57 -2.36
C ALA A 9 -6.63 -11.24 -0.98
N ARG A 10 -7.41 -12.31 -0.71
CA ARG A 10 -7.36 -13.06 0.55
C ARG A 10 -6.09 -13.90 0.72
N ALA A 11 -5.59 -14.53 -0.34
CA ALA A 11 -4.34 -15.30 -0.28
C ALA A 11 -3.14 -14.37 -0.02
N PHE A 12 -3.15 -13.15 -0.56
CA PHE A 12 -2.10 -12.15 -0.35
C PHE A 12 -2.10 -11.54 1.04
N ALA A 13 -3.28 -11.28 1.62
CA ALA A 13 -3.38 -10.79 2.99
C ALA A 13 -2.69 -11.72 4.02
N LEU A 14 -2.62 -13.03 3.74
CA LEU A 14 -1.97 -14.03 4.59
C LEU A 14 -0.45 -14.13 4.41
N LEU A 15 0.11 -13.59 3.33
CA LEU A 15 1.55 -13.61 3.06
C LEU A 15 2.31 -12.45 3.72
N GLY A 16 1.62 -11.59 4.48
CA GLY A 16 2.24 -10.47 5.22
C GLY A 16 2.71 -9.30 4.36
N TYR A 17 2.67 -9.43 3.04
CA TYR A 17 3.00 -8.38 2.07
C TYR A 17 1.74 -7.92 1.34
N GLN A 18 1.39 -6.64 1.44
CA GLN A 18 0.29 -6.04 0.67
C GLN A 18 0.76 -5.68 -0.75
N TYR A 19 1.16 -6.67 -1.55
CA TYR A 19 1.35 -6.46 -2.98
C TYR A 19 -0.03 -6.32 -3.64
N PRO A 20 -0.21 -5.33 -4.53
CA PRO A 20 -1.39 -5.31 -5.39
C PRO A 20 -1.45 -6.59 -6.24
N TRP A 21 -2.62 -7.23 -6.27
CA TRP A 21 -2.81 -8.53 -6.92
C TRP A 21 -2.41 -8.56 -8.40
N TYR A 22 -2.48 -7.42 -9.09
CA TYR A 22 -2.13 -7.30 -10.51
C TYR A 22 -0.64 -7.50 -10.77
N TYR A 23 0.24 -7.21 -9.81
CA TYR A 23 1.70 -7.33 -10.00
C TYR A 23 2.10 -8.78 -10.34
N MET A 24 1.49 -9.74 -9.64
CA MET A 24 1.78 -11.16 -9.90
C MET A 24 1.04 -11.68 -11.13
N ALA A 25 -0.15 -11.15 -11.44
CA ALA A 25 -0.82 -11.46 -12.70
C ALA A 25 0.01 -11.02 -13.91
N ILE A 26 0.66 -9.85 -13.83
CA ILE A 26 1.59 -9.37 -14.86
C ILE A 26 2.82 -10.28 -14.93
N ALA A 27 3.43 -10.62 -13.80
CA ALA A 27 4.59 -11.52 -13.77
C ALA A 27 4.28 -12.90 -14.38
N ASP A 28 3.17 -13.52 -13.99
CA ASP A 28 2.72 -14.80 -14.54
C ASP A 28 2.40 -14.67 -16.04
N ALA A 29 1.79 -13.56 -16.47
CA ALA A 29 1.52 -13.29 -17.90
C ALA A 29 2.81 -13.14 -18.73
N VAL A 30 3.83 -12.47 -18.18
CA VAL A 30 5.14 -12.33 -18.84
C VAL A 30 5.83 -13.69 -18.96
N ILE A 31 5.79 -14.52 -17.91
CA ILE A 31 6.33 -15.89 -17.97
C ILE A 31 5.61 -16.71 -19.04
N LEU A 32 4.27 -16.67 -19.08
CA LEU A 32 3.49 -17.36 -20.10
C LEU A 32 3.82 -16.87 -21.52
N ALA A 33 4.00 -15.56 -21.70
CA ALA A 33 4.41 -15.01 -22.99
C ALA A 33 5.81 -15.49 -23.40
N THR A 34 6.77 -15.55 -22.47
CA THR A 34 8.12 -16.08 -22.74
C THR A 34 8.07 -17.57 -23.08
N VAL A 35 7.29 -18.37 -22.35
CA VAL A 35 7.08 -19.80 -22.67
C VAL A 35 6.48 -19.97 -24.06
N LEU A 36 5.49 -19.14 -24.42
CA LEU A 36 4.86 -19.17 -25.72
C LEU A 36 5.86 -18.86 -26.83
N VAL A 37 6.69 -17.82 -26.68
CA VAL A 37 7.74 -17.48 -27.65
C VAL A 37 8.77 -18.61 -27.78
N ALA A 38 9.25 -19.15 -26.65
CA ALA A 38 10.21 -20.26 -26.64
C ALA A 38 9.66 -21.54 -27.30
N THR A 39 8.36 -21.76 -27.17
CA THR A 39 7.64 -22.88 -27.80
C THR A 39 7.51 -22.65 -29.31
N MET A 40 7.11 -21.45 -29.72
CA MET A 40 6.97 -21.08 -31.13
C MET A 40 8.30 -21.21 -31.88
N GLN A 41 9.40 -20.70 -31.30
CA GLN A 41 10.74 -20.81 -31.88
C GLN A 41 11.14 -22.25 -32.22
N ARG A 42 10.67 -23.21 -31.44
CA ARG A 42 10.97 -24.64 -31.63
C ARG A 42 10.02 -25.32 -32.60
N ILE A 43 8.74 -24.94 -32.60
CA ILE A 43 7.77 -25.45 -33.58
C ILE A 43 8.13 -25.06 -35.00
N PHE A 44 8.69 -23.86 -35.21
CA PHE A 44 9.15 -23.42 -36.53
C PHE A 44 10.49 -24.03 -36.99
N GLY A 45 11.20 -24.73 -36.10
CA GLY A 45 12.53 -25.31 -36.38
C GLY A 45 12.52 -26.79 -36.80
N ASP A 46 11.38 -27.31 -37.28
CA ASP A 46 11.13 -28.72 -37.64
C ASP A 46 11.37 -29.73 -36.49
N LEU A 47 10.28 -30.11 -35.80
CA LEU A 47 10.30 -31.05 -34.67
C LEU A 47 10.09 -32.50 -35.11
N HIS A 48 10.97 -33.40 -34.66
CA HIS A 48 10.89 -34.82 -34.98
C HIS A 48 10.85 -35.72 -33.73
N GLY A 49 9.98 -36.74 -33.78
CA GLY A 49 9.95 -37.86 -32.82
C GLY A 49 9.91 -37.44 -31.35
N VAL A 50 10.99 -37.74 -30.61
CA VAL A 50 11.12 -37.54 -29.16
C VAL A 50 11.15 -36.05 -28.78
N GLN A 51 11.45 -35.13 -29.70
CA GLN A 51 11.48 -33.69 -29.42
C GLN A 51 10.11 -33.14 -29.00
N TRP A 52 9.00 -33.75 -29.46
CA TRP A 52 7.66 -33.42 -28.99
C TRP A 52 7.46 -33.73 -27.50
N LEU A 53 8.07 -34.80 -27.00
CA LEU A 53 8.06 -35.15 -25.58
C LEU A 53 8.83 -34.10 -24.76
N TYR A 54 10.03 -33.70 -25.21
CA TYR A 54 10.80 -32.68 -24.50
C TYR A 54 10.08 -31.33 -24.46
N LEU A 55 9.47 -30.93 -25.58
CA LEU A 55 8.69 -29.68 -25.65
C LEU A 55 7.50 -29.68 -24.69
N THR A 56 6.70 -30.76 -24.70
CA THR A 56 5.54 -30.86 -23.82
C THR A 56 5.93 -30.88 -22.35
N LEU A 57 6.97 -31.63 -21.98
CA LEU A 57 7.50 -31.62 -20.61
C LEU A 57 8.04 -30.23 -20.23
N ALA A 58 8.78 -29.55 -21.11
CA ALA A 58 9.32 -28.22 -20.85
C ALA A 58 8.22 -27.20 -20.53
N VAL A 59 7.13 -27.20 -21.32
CA VAL A 59 5.97 -26.33 -21.12
C VAL A 59 5.25 -26.67 -19.81
N VAL A 60 5.07 -27.97 -19.51
CA VAL A 60 4.42 -28.41 -18.26
C VAL A 60 5.22 -27.95 -17.04
N PHE A 61 6.54 -28.15 -17.03
CA PHE A 61 7.40 -27.70 -15.93
C PHE A 61 7.45 -26.18 -15.79
N ALA A 62 7.33 -25.42 -16.89
CA ALA A 62 7.26 -23.96 -16.83
C ALA A 62 5.94 -23.46 -16.24
N ILE A 63 4.80 -24.07 -16.59
CA ILE A 63 3.48 -23.52 -16.28
C ILE A 63 2.85 -24.14 -15.03
N ALA A 64 2.91 -25.46 -14.87
CA ALA A 64 2.18 -26.20 -13.82
C ALA A 64 2.49 -25.76 -12.37
N PRO A 65 3.71 -25.31 -12.02
CA PRO A 65 4.02 -24.86 -10.65
C PRO A 65 3.33 -23.54 -10.24
N HIS A 66 3.00 -22.67 -11.20
CA HIS A 66 2.37 -21.36 -10.94
C HIS A 66 0.96 -21.47 -10.34
N PRO A 67 0.00 -22.25 -10.89
CA PRO A 67 -1.30 -22.45 -10.28
C PRO A 67 -1.20 -23.21 -8.96
N ALA A 68 -0.28 -24.17 -8.82
CA ALA A 68 -0.06 -24.88 -7.56
C ALA A 68 0.29 -23.91 -6.40
N CYS A 69 1.08 -22.88 -6.68
CA CYS A 69 1.41 -21.83 -5.72
C CYS A 69 0.20 -20.96 -5.32
N LEU A 70 -0.86 -20.91 -6.13
CA LEU A 70 -2.11 -20.22 -5.77
C LEU A 70 -2.97 -21.06 -4.82
N PHE A 71 -2.90 -22.39 -4.93
CA PHE A 71 -3.69 -23.30 -4.10
C PHE A 71 -3.02 -23.60 -2.75
N LEU A 72 -1.69 -23.68 -2.71
CA LEU A 72 -0.94 -23.88 -1.48
C LEU A 72 -0.57 -22.54 -0.85
N LYS A 73 -1.13 -22.21 0.32
CA LYS A 73 -0.89 -20.99 1.14
C LYS A 73 0.59 -20.76 1.58
N LYS A 74 1.57 -21.47 1.00
CA LYS A 74 2.98 -21.50 1.42
C LYS A 74 3.94 -21.02 0.31
N ARG A 75 3.58 -19.97 -0.42
CA ARG A 75 4.34 -19.52 -1.60
C ARG A 75 5.82 -19.21 -1.33
N ILE A 76 6.15 -18.59 -0.18
CA ILE A 76 7.55 -18.31 0.20
C ILE A 76 8.38 -19.60 0.34
N VAL A 77 7.76 -20.69 0.80
CA VAL A 77 8.40 -22.00 0.93
C VAL A 77 8.51 -22.69 -0.44
N LEU A 78 7.62 -22.37 -1.38
CA LEU A 78 7.56 -22.95 -2.72
C LEU A 78 8.43 -22.21 -3.75
N THR A 79 8.92 -21.00 -3.45
CA THR A 79 9.81 -20.24 -4.34
C THR A 79 11.03 -21.02 -4.86
N PRO A 80 11.83 -21.73 -4.03
CA PRO A 80 12.94 -22.53 -4.54
C PRO A 80 12.47 -23.68 -5.45
N LEU A 81 11.30 -24.26 -5.17
CA LEU A 81 10.71 -25.30 -6.03
C LEU A 81 10.33 -24.75 -7.41
N LEU A 82 9.80 -23.52 -7.47
CA LEU A 82 9.52 -22.84 -8.75
C LEU A 82 10.80 -22.68 -9.58
N VAL A 83 11.89 -22.22 -8.97
CA VAL A 83 13.15 -22.02 -9.69
C VAL A 83 13.73 -23.34 -10.18
N VAL A 84 13.67 -24.40 -9.37
CA VAL A 84 14.07 -25.75 -9.81
C VAL A 84 13.25 -26.21 -11.02
N ALA A 85 11.92 -26.02 -10.98
CA ALA A 85 11.07 -26.36 -12.13
C ALA A 85 11.40 -25.54 -13.38
N THR A 86 11.72 -24.24 -13.23
CA THR A 86 12.15 -23.40 -14.36
C THR A 86 13.51 -23.83 -14.91
N VAL A 87 14.45 -24.26 -14.06
CA VAL A 87 15.76 -24.78 -14.51
C VAL A 87 15.56 -26.09 -15.28
N ILE A 88 14.70 -26.99 -14.81
CA ILE A 88 14.35 -28.22 -15.52
C ILE A 88 13.70 -27.89 -16.88
N SER A 89 12.77 -26.93 -16.91
CA SER A 89 12.13 -26.49 -18.13
C SER A 89 13.14 -25.95 -19.15
N VAL A 90 14.05 -25.08 -18.73
CA VAL A 90 15.12 -24.51 -19.59
C VAL A 90 16.05 -25.60 -20.11
N ALA A 91 16.44 -26.56 -19.25
CA ALA A 91 17.28 -27.68 -19.66
C ALA A 91 16.58 -28.54 -20.75
N LEU A 92 15.28 -28.82 -20.60
CA LEU A 92 14.50 -29.54 -21.61
C LEU A 92 14.38 -28.75 -22.92
N PHE A 93 14.23 -27.43 -22.83
CA PHE A 93 14.20 -26.54 -23.99
C PHE A 93 15.53 -26.55 -24.75
N TRP A 94 16.68 -26.63 -24.06
CA TRP A 94 18.00 -26.73 -24.68
C TRP A 94 18.30 -28.04 -25.40
N LEU A 95 17.53 -29.11 -25.14
CA LEU A 95 17.63 -30.35 -25.91
C LEU A 95 17.13 -30.19 -27.36
N ILE A 96 16.47 -29.07 -27.67
CA ILE A 96 16.00 -28.71 -29.00
C ILE A 96 16.78 -27.45 -29.43
N PRO A 97 17.86 -27.59 -30.22
CA PRO A 97 18.72 -26.48 -30.58
C PRO A 97 17.98 -25.46 -31.45
N THR A 98 18.19 -24.18 -31.17
CA THR A 98 17.60 -23.04 -31.89
C THR A 98 18.61 -21.91 -31.97
N ASP A 99 18.65 -21.16 -33.08
CA ASP A 99 19.62 -20.07 -33.27
C ASP A 99 19.43 -18.90 -32.28
N THR A 100 18.19 -18.63 -31.88
CA THR A 100 17.85 -17.57 -30.90
C THR A 100 16.98 -18.17 -29.80
N ASP A 101 17.54 -18.41 -28.62
CA ASP A 101 16.81 -19.06 -27.54
C ASP A 101 16.27 -18.09 -26.47
N SER A 102 14.95 -17.88 -26.50
CA SER A 102 14.25 -17.07 -25.50
C SER A 102 14.01 -17.78 -24.16
N ALA A 103 14.21 -19.11 -24.08
CA ALA A 103 14.00 -19.86 -22.85
C ALA A 103 14.93 -19.40 -21.71
N THR A 104 16.11 -18.88 -22.04
CA THR A 104 17.06 -18.30 -21.08
C THR A 104 16.46 -17.15 -20.25
N LEU A 105 15.50 -16.40 -20.80
CA LEU A 105 14.81 -15.31 -20.10
C LEU A 105 13.92 -15.82 -18.95
N LEU A 106 13.50 -17.09 -18.99
CA LEU A 106 12.74 -17.70 -17.90
C LEU A 106 13.56 -17.74 -16.60
N LEU A 107 14.89 -17.93 -16.69
CA LEU A 107 15.77 -17.88 -15.51
C LEU A 107 15.79 -16.48 -14.89
N VAL A 108 15.88 -15.45 -15.73
CA VAL A 108 15.88 -14.05 -15.29
C VAL A 108 14.56 -13.69 -14.62
N LEU A 109 13.44 -14.08 -15.23
CA LEU A 109 12.10 -13.85 -14.66
C LEU A 109 11.90 -14.62 -13.35
N ALA A 110 12.35 -15.87 -13.27
CA ALA A 110 12.25 -16.69 -12.07
C ALA A 110 13.06 -16.10 -10.90
N VAL A 111 14.29 -15.65 -11.16
CA VAL A 111 15.13 -14.98 -10.16
C VAL A 111 14.55 -13.63 -9.75
N THR A 112 14.09 -12.81 -10.68
CA THR A 112 13.54 -11.48 -10.40
C THR A 112 12.27 -11.57 -9.55
N THR A 113 11.33 -12.41 -9.97
CA THR A 113 10.07 -12.61 -9.24
C THR A 113 10.29 -13.30 -7.89
N GLY A 114 11.25 -14.23 -7.82
CA GLY A 114 11.66 -14.86 -6.58
C GLY A 114 12.30 -13.87 -5.61
N ALA A 115 13.23 -13.03 -6.07
CA ALA A 115 13.90 -12.03 -5.24
C ALA A 115 12.92 -11.00 -4.64
N ALA A 116 11.85 -10.66 -5.36
CA ALA A 116 10.84 -9.72 -4.90
C ALA A 116 9.98 -10.19 -3.71
N ILE A 117 9.93 -11.52 -3.47
CA ILE A 117 9.07 -12.13 -2.45
C ILE A 117 9.81 -13.02 -1.45
N SER A 118 11.08 -13.36 -1.71
CA SER A 118 11.83 -14.35 -0.94
C SER A 118 12.84 -13.70 0.01
N THR A 119 13.44 -14.51 0.88
CA THR A 119 14.52 -14.05 1.77
C THR A 119 15.85 -14.03 1.01
N TRP A 120 16.80 -13.18 1.41
CA TRP A 120 18.16 -13.13 0.84
C TRP A 120 18.81 -14.51 0.63
N LYS A 121 18.69 -15.42 1.60
CA LYS A 121 19.22 -16.80 1.48
C LYS A 121 18.60 -17.59 0.31
N GLN A 122 17.30 -17.43 0.08
CA GLN A 122 16.59 -18.07 -1.02
C GLN A 122 16.94 -17.42 -2.37
N THR A 123 17.12 -16.09 -2.41
CA THR A 123 17.62 -15.40 -3.61
C THR A 123 18.99 -15.92 -4.01
N VAL A 124 19.92 -16.04 -3.06
CA VAL A 124 21.26 -16.59 -3.32
C VAL A 124 21.16 -18.02 -3.85
N PHE A 125 20.35 -18.88 -3.24
CA PHE A 125 20.12 -20.24 -3.74
C PHE A 125 19.59 -20.26 -5.18
N ASN A 126 18.57 -19.45 -5.49
CA ASN A 126 17.99 -19.36 -6.82
C ASN A 126 18.99 -18.83 -7.86
N LEU A 127 19.81 -17.86 -7.46
CA LEU A 127 20.87 -17.29 -8.27
C LEU A 127 21.93 -18.36 -8.57
N THR A 128 22.41 -19.08 -7.55
CA THR A 128 23.38 -20.18 -7.72
C THR A 128 22.86 -21.25 -8.66
N LEU A 129 21.59 -21.67 -8.52
CA LEU A 129 20.97 -22.66 -9.39
C LEU A 129 20.93 -22.17 -10.86
N SER A 130 20.53 -20.91 -11.06
CA SER A 130 20.41 -20.30 -12.39
C SER A 130 21.76 -20.07 -13.06
N TYR A 131 22.78 -19.69 -12.30
CA TYR A 131 24.16 -19.63 -12.79
C TYR A 131 24.72 -21.01 -13.12
N GLY A 132 24.41 -22.02 -12.30
CA GLY A 132 24.85 -23.39 -12.52
C GLY A 132 24.40 -23.92 -13.88
N ILE A 133 23.11 -23.79 -14.21
CA ILE A 133 22.61 -24.19 -15.52
C ILE A 133 23.18 -23.32 -16.65
N LEU A 134 23.39 -22.02 -16.41
CA LEU A 134 23.99 -21.12 -17.41
C LEU A 134 25.42 -21.51 -17.78
N ILE A 135 26.22 -21.96 -16.80
CA ILE A 135 27.58 -22.48 -17.03
C ILE A 135 27.52 -23.74 -17.90
N VAL A 136 26.58 -24.65 -17.63
CA VAL A 136 26.37 -25.85 -18.45
C VAL A 136 25.96 -25.47 -19.88
N GLY A 137 25.08 -24.48 -20.05
CA GLY A 137 24.66 -23.96 -21.35
C GLY A 137 25.81 -23.32 -22.15
N GLY A 138 26.69 -22.60 -21.47
CA GLY A 138 27.91 -22.05 -22.06
C GLY A 138 28.89 -23.13 -22.48
N ALA A 139 29.11 -24.14 -21.62
CA ALA A 139 30.03 -25.25 -21.89
C ALA A 139 29.57 -26.16 -23.04
N THR A 140 28.26 -26.31 -23.22
CA THR A 140 27.66 -27.07 -24.33
C THR A 140 27.54 -26.25 -25.63
N GLY A 141 27.87 -24.95 -25.60
CA GLY A 141 27.76 -24.05 -26.75
C GLY A 141 26.35 -23.58 -27.08
N VAL A 142 25.34 -24.01 -26.31
CA VAL A 142 23.93 -23.60 -26.48
C VAL A 142 23.75 -22.11 -26.16
N VAL A 143 24.52 -21.59 -25.20
CA VAL A 143 24.46 -20.18 -24.78
C VAL A 143 25.77 -19.47 -25.12
N GLN A 144 25.78 -18.75 -26.24
CA GLN A 144 26.96 -18.00 -26.69
C GLN A 144 27.18 -16.69 -25.90
N GLN A 145 26.11 -16.06 -25.43
CA GLN A 145 26.14 -14.78 -24.68
C GLN A 145 25.87 -14.96 -23.18
N GLY A 146 26.51 -15.98 -22.56
CA GLY A 146 26.27 -16.33 -21.16
C GLY A 146 26.55 -15.19 -20.17
N TRP A 147 27.57 -14.38 -20.43
CA TRP A 147 27.93 -13.25 -19.55
C TRP A 147 26.83 -12.17 -19.49
N MET A 148 26.10 -11.95 -20.58
CA MET A 148 25.00 -10.97 -20.62
C MET A 148 23.80 -11.46 -19.81
N ILE A 149 23.46 -12.76 -19.94
CA ILE A 149 22.39 -13.37 -19.14
C ILE A 149 22.77 -13.41 -17.66
N ALA A 150 24.03 -13.70 -17.34
CA ALA A 150 24.56 -13.61 -15.97
C ALA A 150 24.38 -12.20 -15.39
N ALA A 151 24.73 -11.16 -16.14
CA ALA A 151 24.50 -9.77 -15.73
C ALA A 151 23.00 -9.48 -15.51
N MET A 152 22.13 -9.96 -16.40
CA MET A 152 20.67 -9.83 -16.26
C MET A 152 20.13 -10.56 -15.03
N LEU A 153 20.67 -11.73 -14.66
CA LEU A 153 20.29 -12.45 -13.43
C LEU A 153 20.64 -11.64 -12.19
N CYS A 154 21.84 -11.06 -12.13
CA CYS A 154 22.27 -10.20 -11.04
C CYS A 154 21.40 -8.94 -10.95
N PHE A 155 21.17 -8.28 -12.08
CA PHE A 155 20.30 -7.09 -12.16
C PHE A 155 18.86 -7.41 -11.76
N GLY A 156 18.31 -8.54 -12.21
CA GLY A 156 16.97 -9.01 -11.85
C GLY A 156 16.84 -9.28 -10.36
N ALA A 157 17.84 -9.92 -9.74
CA ALA A 157 17.87 -10.11 -8.29
C ALA A 157 17.93 -8.79 -7.51
N ALA A 158 18.75 -7.84 -7.96
CA ALA A 158 18.85 -6.51 -7.35
C ALA A 158 17.53 -5.72 -7.49
N LEU A 159 16.90 -5.76 -8.67
CA LEU A 159 15.62 -5.11 -8.93
C LEU A 159 14.51 -5.69 -8.04
N GLY A 160 14.45 -7.01 -7.92
CA GLY A 160 13.50 -7.69 -7.02
C GLY A 160 13.65 -7.23 -5.57
N HIS A 161 14.89 -7.16 -5.05
CA HIS A 161 15.15 -6.68 -3.70
C HIS A 161 14.86 -5.19 -3.52
N LEU A 162 15.14 -4.35 -4.53
CA LEU A 162 14.80 -2.92 -4.49
C LEU A 162 13.29 -2.72 -4.36
N LEU A 163 12.50 -3.44 -5.15
CA LEU A 163 11.04 -3.40 -5.09
C LEU A 163 10.52 -3.87 -3.73
N GLN A 164 11.08 -4.95 -3.20
CA GLN A 164 10.73 -5.45 -1.86
C GLN A 164 11.04 -4.41 -0.77
N ALA A 165 12.19 -3.72 -0.86
CA ALA A 165 12.59 -2.69 0.09
C ALA A 165 11.68 -1.46 0.01
N GLN A 166 11.37 -0.97 -1.20
CA GLN A 166 10.45 0.15 -1.40
C GLN A 166 9.07 -0.13 -0.80
N LEU A 167 8.54 -1.33 -1.01
CA LEU A 167 7.25 -1.72 -0.45
C LEU A 167 7.28 -1.84 1.07
N ALA A 168 8.36 -2.37 1.64
CA ALA A 168 8.54 -2.41 3.08
C ALA A 168 8.55 -1.00 3.69
N LEU A 169 9.18 -0.02 3.03
CA LEU A 169 9.19 1.38 3.47
C LEU A 169 7.80 2.00 3.39
N LEU A 170 7.10 1.85 2.26
CA LEU A 170 5.74 2.36 2.09
C LEU A 170 4.76 1.80 3.14
N LEU A 171 4.90 0.52 3.48
CA LEU A 171 4.07 -0.10 4.52
C LEU A 171 4.38 0.47 5.90
N ARG A 172 5.67 0.67 6.23
CA ARG A 172 6.09 1.29 7.49
C ARG A 172 5.58 2.72 7.60
N GLU A 173 5.65 3.51 6.53
CA GLU A 173 5.12 4.87 6.52
C GLU A 173 3.61 4.90 6.74
N ARG A 174 2.86 4.04 6.06
CA ARG A 174 1.40 3.94 6.25
C ARG A 174 1.05 3.57 7.69
N GLN A 175 1.76 2.61 8.27
CA GLN A 175 1.57 2.23 9.67
C GLN A 175 1.92 3.37 10.63
N ALA A 176 3.02 4.09 10.39
CA ALA A 176 3.41 5.24 11.19
C ALA A 176 2.38 6.38 11.11
N ARG A 177 1.86 6.69 9.92
CA ARG A 177 0.79 7.70 9.73
C ARG A 177 -0.49 7.28 10.46
N ALA A 178 -0.89 6.03 10.34
CA ALA A 178 -2.07 5.51 11.04
C ALA A 178 -1.89 5.53 12.58
N ALA A 179 -0.69 5.26 13.08
CA ALA A 179 -0.38 5.36 14.50
C ALA A 179 -0.40 6.82 14.99
N ARG A 180 0.18 7.75 14.24
CA ARG A 180 0.15 9.19 14.55
C ARG A 180 -1.28 9.72 14.61
N LEU A 181 -2.11 9.43 13.61
CA LEU A 181 -3.51 9.83 13.60
C LEU A 181 -4.29 9.31 14.83
N ARG A 182 -3.96 8.12 15.33
CA ARG A 182 -4.56 7.59 16.56
C ARG A 182 -4.10 8.35 17.81
N LEU A 183 -2.82 8.70 17.88
CA LEU A 183 -2.27 9.50 18.97
C LEU A 183 -2.88 10.90 18.98
N ASP A 184 -2.97 11.55 17.81
CA ASP A 184 -3.57 12.89 17.68
C ASP A 184 -5.04 12.86 18.14
N ARG A 185 -5.81 11.85 17.72
CA ARG A 185 -7.20 11.68 18.20
C ARG A 185 -7.31 11.45 19.70
N ALA A 186 -6.37 10.72 20.30
CA ALA A 186 -6.35 10.50 21.74
C ALA A 186 -5.99 11.78 22.51
N ALA A 187 -5.04 12.57 22.00
CA ALA A 187 -4.69 13.86 22.56
C ALA A 187 -5.88 14.84 22.53
N ILE A 188 -6.54 14.96 21.37
CA ILE A 188 -7.76 15.78 21.21
C ILE A 188 -8.85 15.33 22.19
N ALA A 189 -9.08 14.02 22.35
CA ALA A 189 -10.06 13.51 23.29
C ALA A 189 -9.73 13.89 24.75
N SER A 190 -8.44 13.89 25.12
CA SER A 190 -8.00 14.32 26.45
C SER A 190 -8.19 15.83 26.66
N GLU A 191 -7.81 16.66 25.68
CA GLU A 191 -7.99 18.12 25.77
C GLU A 191 -9.47 18.49 25.88
N VAL A 192 -10.34 17.85 25.09
CA VAL A 192 -11.79 18.01 25.20
C VAL A 192 -12.30 17.54 26.57
N HIS A 193 -11.81 16.40 27.08
CA HIS A 193 -12.21 15.90 28.39
C HIS A 193 -11.82 16.86 29.51
N ASP A 194 -10.62 17.45 29.46
CA ASP A 194 -10.15 18.38 30.49
C ASP A 194 -10.98 19.66 30.51
N VAL A 195 -11.28 20.23 29.34
CA VAL A 195 -12.18 21.40 29.23
C VAL A 195 -13.57 21.07 29.77
N VAL A 196 -14.14 19.93 29.38
CA VAL A 196 -15.46 19.47 29.85
C VAL A 196 -15.47 19.26 31.36
N ALA A 197 -14.48 18.55 31.90
CA ALA A 197 -14.38 18.23 33.31
C ALA A 197 -14.20 19.49 34.16
N HIS A 198 -13.39 20.44 33.68
CA HIS A 198 -13.18 21.72 34.34
C HIS A 198 -14.46 22.55 34.40
N SER A 199 -15.14 22.77 33.26
CA SER A 199 -16.39 23.54 33.22
C SER A 199 -17.48 22.89 34.07
N LEU A 200 -17.61 21.57 34.02
CA LEU A 200 -18.60 20.84 34.83
C LEU A 200 -18.32 20.98 36.32
N SER A 201 -17.06 21.01 36.74
CA SER A 201 -16.68 21.19 38.14
C SER A 201 -17.11 22.56 38.67
N ILE A 202 -16.97 23.63 37.88
CA ILE A 202 -17.40 24.98 38.30
C ILE A 202 -18.93 25.06 38.35
N VAL A 203 -19.62 24.48 37.38
CA VAL A 203 -21.09 24.38 37.40
C VAL A 203 -21.57 23.64 38.65
N LEU A 204 -20.96 22.49 38.99
CA LEU A 204 -21.30 21.77 40.23
C LEU A 204 -21.01 22.57 41.49
N LEU A 205 -19.92 23.34 41.51
CA LEU A 205 -19.58 24.20 42.64
C LEU A 205 -20.66 25.26 42.86
N ASN A 206 -21.08 25.95 41.80
CA ASN A 206 -22.13 26.97 41.84
C ASN A 206 -23.49 26.39 42.25
N VAL A 207 -23.86 25.21 41.72
CA VAL A 207 -25.09 24.51 42.12
C VAL A 207 -25.04 24.09 43.60
N THR A 208 -23.88 23.64 44.08
CA THR A 208 -23.70 23.28 45.49
C THR A 208 -23.78 24.50 46.40
N GLY A 209 -23.22 25.64 45.96
CA GLY A 209 -23.33 26.93 46.66
C GLY A 209 -24.78 27.41 46.76
N ALA A 210 -25.53 27.36 45.65
CA ALA A 210 -26.94 27.72 45.63
C ALA A 210 -27.78 26.84 46.57
N ARG A 211 -27.55 25.52 46.57
CA ARG A 211 -28.23 24.60 47.49
C ARG A 211 -27.95 24.99 48.95
N ARG A 212 -26.68 25.31 49.26
CA ARG A 212 -26.25 25.65 50.62
C ARG A 212 -26.86 26.97 51.11
N ALA A 213 -26.89 27.99 50.27
CA ALA A 213 -27.55 29.27 50.56
C ALA A 213 -29.04 29.09 50.88
N LEU A 214 -29.74 28.18 50.17
CA LEU A 214 -31.15 27.85 50.45
C LEU A 214 -31.35 27.02 51.72
N GLU A 215 -30.50 26.02 51.98
CA GLU A 215 -30.66 25.06 53.09
C GLU A 215 -30.15 25.59 54.43
N GLU A 216 -29.03 26.32 54.44
CA GLU A 216 -28.35 26.77 55.65
C GLU A 216 -28.67 28.24 55.98
N ASP A 217 -28.60 29.14 54.99
CA ASP A 217 -28.66 30.60 55.22
C ASP A 217 -30.05 31.21 54.94
N GLY A 218 -30.90 30.53 54.17
CA GLY A 218 -32.21 31.03 53.73
C GLY A 218 -32.13 32.19 52.72
N ASP A 219 -30.96 32.40 52.11
CA ASP A 219 -30.71 33.50 51.18
C ASP A 219 -31.10 33.10 49.75
N ILE A 220 -32.28 33.55 49.34
CA ILE A 220 -32.85 33.24 48.03
C ILE A 220 -32.11 34.01 46.92
N ASP A 221 -31.66 35.24 47.21
CA ASP A 221 -31.05 36.10 46.19
C ASP A 221 -29.67 35.55 45.79
N ASP A 222 -28.84 35.17 46.76
CA ASP A 222 -27.54 34.53 46.52
C ASP A 222 -27.68 33.18 45.79
N ALA A 223 -28.71 32.39 46.12
CA ALA A 223 -28.98 31.13 45.43
C ALA A 223 -29.37 31.34 43.97
N VAL A 224 -30.15 32.38 43.66
CA VAL A 224 -30.53 32.73 42.30
C VAL A 224 -29.33 33.23 41.50
N GLU A 225 -28.46 34.04 42.10
CA GLU A 225 -27.22 34.51 41.48
C GLU A 225 -26.30 33.33 41.10
N ALA A 226 -26.03 32.43 42.04
CA ALA A 226 -25.19 31.25 41.80
C ALA A 226 -25.75 30.31 40.71
N LEU A 227 -27.08 30.15 40.63
CA LEU A 227 -27.72 29.39 39.55
C LEU A 227 -27.62 30.07 38.19
N ARG A 228 -27.68 31.41 38.12
CA ARG A 228 -27.47 32.16 36.87
C ARG A 228 -26.03 32.04 36.37
N ASP A 229 -25.06 32.07 37.28
CA ASP A 229 -23.66 31.86 36.95
C ASP A 229 -23.41 30.44 36.43
N ALA A 230 -24.02 29.44 37.08
CA ALA A 230 -23.99 28.06 36.60
C ALA A 230 -24.60 27.91 35.19
N GLU A 231 -25.74 28.57 34.92
CA GLU A 231 -26.38 28.55 33.60
C GLU A 231 -25.49 29.20 32.54
N THR A 232 -24.92 30.37 32.84
CA THR A 232 -24.07 31.13 31.92
C THR A 232 -22.81 30.34 31.55
N GLN A 233 -22.11 29.78 32.54
CA GLN A 233 -20.94 28.95 32.30
C GLN A 233 -21.27 27.65 31.57
N GLY A 234 -22.39 26.99 31.91
CA GLY A 234 -22.84 25.78 31.21
C GLY A 234 -23.14 26.04 29.72
N ARG A 235 -23.80 27.16 29.40
CA ARG A 235 -24.06 27.58 28.02
C ARG A 235 -22.78 27.91 27.26
N ALA A 236 -21.83 28.61 27.90
CA ALA A 236 -20.54 28.93 27.30
C ALA A 236 -19.73 27.67 26.96
N ALA A 237 -19.60 26.73 27.91
CA ALA A 237 -18.88 25.48 27.69
C ALA A 237 -19.50 24.64 26.56
N MET A 238 -20.83 24.57 26.46
CA MET A 238 -21.51 23.88 25.36
C MET A 238 -21.27 24.53 23.99
N ALA A 239 -21.10 25.86 23.94
CA ALA A 239 -20.75 26.57 22.70
C ALA A 239 -19.31 26.22 22.26
N ASP A 240 -18.36 26.24 23.19
CA ASP A 240 -16.95 25.91 22.92
C ASP A 240 -16.77 24.47 22.42
N ILE A 241 -17.46 23.50 23.02
CA ILE A 241 -17.46 22.10 22.57
C ILE A 241 -18.02 21.99 21.15
N ARG A 242 -19.14 22.66 20.86
CA ARG A 242 -19.78 22.63 19.54
C ARG A 242 -18.84 23.20 18.47
N GLN A 243 -18.18 24.32 18.76
CA GLN A 243 -17.23 24.95 17.86
C GLN A 243 -16.01 24.05 17.61
N THR A 244 -15.48 23.39 18.64
CA THR A 244 -14.35 22.46 18.51
C THR A 244 -14.71 21.24 17.66
N ILE A 245 -15.91 20.67 17.85
CA ILE A 245 -16.41 19.55 17.02
C ILE A 245 -16.60 19.99 15.56
N GLU A 246 -17.09 21.21 15.33
CA GLU A 246 -17.30 21.75 13.98
C GLU A 246 -15.97 21.92 13.22
N LEU A 247 -14.92 22.41 13.90
CA LEU A 247 -13.57 22.51 13.36
C LEU A 247 -13.01 21.13 12.99
N LEU A 248 -13.12 20.14 13.89
CA LEU A 248 -12.66 18.76 13.65
C LEU A 248 -13.43 18.06 12.52
N ARG A 249 -14.70 18.41 12.30
CA ARG A 249 -15.48 17.88 11.17
C ARG A 249 -14.99 18.45 9.83
N THR A 250 -14.65 19.74 9.82
CA THR A 250 -14.16 20.43 8.62
C THR A 250 -12.78 19.91 8.18
N ASP A 251 -11.91 19.54 9.13
CA ASP A 251 -10.61 18.94 8.83
C ASP A 251 -10.69 17.46 8.41
N ALA A 252 -11.76 16.75 8.76
CA ALA A 252 -11.93 15.32 8.48
C ALA A 252 -12.53 15.01 7.09
N GLU A 253 -13.18 15.98 6.44
CA GLU A 253 -13.73 15.84 5.10
C GLU A 253 -13.33 17.04 4.22
N PRO A 254 -12.55 16.86 3.14
CA PRO A 254 -12.77 17.67 1.97
C PRO A 254 -14.11 17.19 1.39
N THR A 255 -15.22 17.80 1.80
CA THR A 255 -16.55 17.46 1.28
C THR A 255 -16.66 17.94 -0.16
N GLY A 256 -16.09 17.17 -1.10
CA GLY A 256 -16.21 17.41 -2.54
C GLY A 256 -14.91 17.20 -3.32
N PRO A 257 -14.99 16.93 -4.64
CA PRO A 257 -13.84 17.06 -5.54
C PRO A 257 -13.20 18.45 -5.34
N PRO A 258 -11.86 18.58 -5.39
CA PRO A 258 -11.24 19.90 -5.39
C PRO A 258 -11.87 20.74 -6.52
N PRO A 259 -12.23 22.01 -6.27
CA PRO A 259 -12.90 22.85 -7.25
C PRO A 259 -12.09 22.87 -8.56
N GLY A 260 -12.79 22.67 -9.66
CA GLY A 260 -12.21 22.67 -11.00
C GLY A 260 -11.95 24.08 -11.49
N LEU A 261 -11.32 24.21 -12.66
CA LEU A 261 -11.11 25.51 -13.30
C LEU A 261 -12.44 26.22 -13.63
N ASP A 262 -13.53 25.47 -13.76
CA ASP A 262 -14.87 25.98 -14.02
C ASP A 262 -15.50 26.68 -12.78
N ASP A 263 -14.98 26.43 -11.57
CA ASP A 263 -15.46 27.03 -10.31
C ASP A 263 -14.72 28.34 -9.97
N LEU A 264 -13.78 28.78 -10.81
CA LEU A 264 -12.94 29.96 -10.57
C LEU A 264 -13.75 31.27 -10.52
N ASP A 265 -14.73 31.43 -11.41
CA ASP A 265 -15.57 32.65 -11.43
C ASP A 265 -16.41 32.78 -10.15
N GLU A 266 -16.91 31.65 -9.62
CA GLU A 266 -17.66 31.61 -8.37
C GLU A 266 -16.74 31.91 -7.17
N LEU A 267 -15.54 31.34 -7.13
CA LEU A 267 -14.53 31.62 -6.11
C LEU A 267 -14.07 33.09 -6.12
N VAL A 268 -13.83 33.69 -7.30
CA VAL A 268 -13.44 35.10 -7.43
C VAL A 268 -14.58 36.03 -6.99
N SER A 269 -15.83 35.68 -7.32
CA SER A 269 -16.99 36.46 -6.89
C SER A 269 -17.22 36.42 -5.37
N SER A 270 -16.90 35.29 -4.71
CA SER A 270 -17.02 35.13 -3.26
C SER A 270 -16.03 35.99 -2.47
N PHE A 271 -14.85 36.27 -3.03
CA PHE A 271 -13.86 37.20 -2.48
C PHE A 271 -14.17 38.67 -2.80
N GLY A 272 -15.09 38.95 -3.73
CA GLY A 272 -15.48 40.29 -4.17
C GLY A 272 -16.68 40.92 -3.43
N GLY A 273 -17.13 40.34 -2.30
CA GLY A 273 -18.17 40.95 -1.46
C GLY A 273 -17.76 42.32 -0.89
N PRO A 274 -18.71 43.24 -0.62
CA PRO A 274 -18.49 44.68 -0.59
C PRO A 274 -17.43 45.11 0.42
N ASP A 275 -16.47 45.89 -0.09
CA ASP A 275 -15.43 46.62 0.62
C ASP A 275 -15.95 47.25 1.92
N ARG A 276 -15.51 46.70 3.06
CA ARG A 276 -15.68 47.28 4.40
C ARG A 276 -14.35 47.85 4.90
N SER A 277 -13.67 48.68 4.11
CA SER A 277 -12.63 49.56 4.67
C SER A 277 -12.26 50.73 3.76
N SER A 278 -13.06 51.79 3.78
CA SER A 278 -12.55 53.14 3.48
C SER A 278 -13.17 54.18 4.42
N THR A 279 -12.75 54.17 5.67
CA THR A 279 -12.89 55.33 6.56
C THR A 279 -11.86 56.37 6.12
N THR A 280 -12.26 57.26 5.21
CA THR A 280 -11.45 58.42 4.83
C THR A 280 -11.45 59.41 6.00
N ALA A 281 -10.33 59.48 6.72
CA ALA A 281 -10.10 60.51 7.71
C ALA A 281 -9.96 61.88 7.03
N THR A 282 -10.89 62.79 7.32
CA THR A 282 -10.80 64.21 6.98
C THR A 282 -9.75 64.89 7.88
N PRO A 283 -8.73 65.59 7.33
CA PRO A 283 -7.82 66.37 8.16
C PRO A 283 -8.49 67.68 8.61
N PRO A 284 -8.20 68.19 9.83
CA PRO A 284 -8.77 69.44 10.32
C PRO A 284 -8.13 70.66 9.63
N PRO A 285 -8.86 71.79 9.52
CA PRO A 285 -8.34 72.99 8.88
C PRO A 285 -7.37 73.75 9.80
N VAL A 286 -6.23 74.09 9.18
CA VAL A 286 -5.18 75.10 9.46
C VAL A 286 -5.01 75.57 10.91
#